data_AF-A0A970XUZ3-F1
#
_entry.id   AF-A0A970XUZ3-F1
#
_cell.length_a   1.000
_cell.length_b   1.000
_cell.length_c   1.000
_cell.angle_alpha   90.00
_cell.angle_beta   90.00
_cell.angle_gamma   90.00
#
_symmetry.space_group_name_H-M   'P 1'
#
loop_
_entity.id
_entity.type
_entity.pdbx_description
1 polymer ?
#
loop_
_entity_poly.entity_id
_entity_poly.type
_entity_poly.pdbx_seq_one_letter_code
_entity_poly.pdbx_strand_id
1 'polypeptide(L)' 'MSNQPAAVEHHEDEGHSVAGWVGVTVMLLGFALGTLGLFIDQMVVVWIGVALIPLGAILWPLLKAFGLGPKAH' A
#
# COMPACT_ATOMS: atom_id res chain seq x y z
N MET A 1 40.96 -14.94 16.36
CA MET A 1 39.86 -13.95 16.48
C MET A 1 39.67 -13.36 15.10
N SER A 2 38.75 -13.92 14.30
CA SER A 2 38.48 -13.46 12.93
C SER A 2 37.81 -12.10 12.98
N ASN A 3 38.47 -11.09 12.40
CA ASN A 3 37.98 -9.73 12.24
C ASN A 3 36.84 -9.73 11.20
N GLN A 4 35.62 -10.03 11.64
CA GLN A 4 34.41 -9.77 10.87
C GLN A 4 34.10 -8.28 11.07
N PRO A 5 34.23 -7.39 10.06
CA PRO A 5 33.59 -6.08 10.17
C PRO A 5 32.10 -6.37 10.32
N ALA A 6 31.53 -5.98 11.46
CA ALA A 6 30.13 -6.17 11.77
C ALA A 6 29.32 -5.77 10.54
N ALA A 7 28.70 -6.76 9.88
CA ALA A 7 27.77 -6.48 8.81
C ALA A 7 26.74 -5.55 9.43
N VAL A 8 26.68 -4.32 8.96
CA VAL A 8 25.60 -3.41 9.30
C VAL A 8 24.36 -4.10 8.73
N GLU A 9 23.64 -4.84 9.56
CA GLU A 9 22.34 -5.40 9.19
C GLU A 9 21.43 -4.22 8.91
N HIS A 10 21.27 -3.92 7.63
CA HIS A 10 20.20 -3.06 7.14
C HIS A 10 18.89 -3.82 7.32
N HIS A 11 18.32 -3.75 8.53
CA HIS A 11 16.91 -4.06 8.73
C HIS A 11 16.12 -2.92 8.11
N GLU A 12 15.94 -3.00 6.80
CA GLU A 12 15.03 -2.14 6.10
C GLU A 12 13.62 -2.59 6.53
N ASP A 13 13.03 -1.91 7.51
CA ASP A 13 11.62 -2.08 7.90
C ASP A 13 10.68 -1.56 6.79
N GLU A 14 10.89 -2.02 5.56
CA GLU A 14 10.20 -1.56 4.35
C GLU A 14 8.72 -1.99 4.33
N GLY A 15 8.38 -3.05 5.07
CA GLY A 15 7.04 -3.63 5.13
C GLY A 15 6.11 -3.03 6.20
N HIS A 16 6.65 -2.34 7.21
CA HIS A 16 5.87 -1.77 8.32
C HIS A 16 5.56 -0.28 8.14
N SER A 17 6.04 0.32 7.04
CA SER A 17 5.76 1.71 6.75
C SER A 17 4.26 1.90 6.45
N VAL A 18 3.64 2.85 7.16
CA VAL A 18 2.26 3.31 6.94
C VAL A 18 2.01 3.61 5.46
N ALA A 19 3.02 4.13 4.73
CA ALA A 19 2.91 4.41 3.31
C ALA A 19 2.63 3.16 2.45
N GLY A 20 3.19 2.00 2.81
CA GLY A 20 2.93 0.74 2.11
C GLY A 20 1.52 0.22 2.37
N TRP A 21 1.09 0.23 3.63
CA TRP A 21 -0.21 -0.35 4.01
C TRP A 21 -1.43 0.48 3.57
N VAL A 22 -1.29 1.80 3.45
CA VAL A 22 -2.39 2.66 2.98
C VAL A 22 -2.77 2.36 1.54
N GLY A 23 -1.79 2.24 0.63
CA GLY A 23 -2.05 1.89 -0.77
C GLY A 23 -2.75 0.53 -0.90
N VAL A 24 -2.26 -0.47 -0.15
CA VAL A 24 -2.85 -1.82 -0.12
C VAL A 24 -4.28 -1.79 0.43
N THR A 25 -4.53 -1.07 1.52
CA THR A 25 -5.88 -0.96 2.12
C THR A 25 -6.88 -0.36 1.13
N VAL A 26 -6.48 0.68 0.39
CA VAL A 26 -7.35 1.29 -0.63
C VAL A 26 -7.63 0.31 -1.78
N MET A 27 -6.65 -0.47 -2.22
CA MET A 27 -6.87 -1.51 -3.22
C MET A 27 -7.83 -2.60 -2.72
N LEU A 28 -7.67 -3.06 -1.47
CA LEU A 28 -8.56 -4.06 -0.86
C LEU A 28 -9.99 -3.54 -0.76
N LEU A 29 -10.18 -2.26 -0.41
CA LEU A 29 -11.50 -1.61 -0.43
C LEU A 29 -12.08 -1.55 -1.84
N GLY A 30 -11.25 -1.26 -2.86
CA GLY A 30 -11.66 -1.31 -4.26
C GLY A 30 -12.20 -2.69 -4.66
N PHE A 31 -11.48 -3.76 -4.31
CA PHE A 31 -11.93 -5.13 -4.53
C PHE A 31 -13.21 -5.45 -3.75
N ALA A 32 -13.28 -5.10 -2.46
CA ALA A 32 -14.46 -5.35 -1.63
C ALA A 32 -15.72 -4.65 -2.20
N LEU A 33 -15.60 -3.40 -2.62
CA LEU A 33 -16.70 -2.66 -3.26
C LEU A 33 -17.04 -3.24 -4.63
N GLY A 34 -16.04 -3.65 -5.43
CA GLY A 34 -16.26 -4.32 -6.70
C GLY A 34 -17.07 -5.61 -6.54
N THR A 35 -16.67 -6.47 -5.60
CA THR A 35 -17.39 -7.71 -5.28
C THR A 35 -18.79 -7.43 -4.74
N LEU A 36 -18.94 -6.45 -3.83
CA LEU A 36 -20.23 -6.07 -3.29
C LEU A 36 -21.17 -5.55 -4.39
N GLY A 37 -20.65 -4.74 -5.31
CA GLY A 37 -21.41 -4.22 -6.45
C GLY A 37 -21.95 -5.31 -7.36
N LEU A 38 -21.17 -6.37 -7.61
CA LEU A 38 -21.63 -7.55 -8.34
C LEU A 38 -22.70 -8.33 -7.56
N PHE A 39 -22.56 -8.42 -6.24
CA PHE A 39 -23.52 -9.13 -5.38
C PHE A 39 -24.91 -8.48 -5.35
N ILE A 40 -24.98 -7.15 -5.43
CA ILE A 40 -26.23 -6.38 -5.41
C ILE A 40 -26.72 -5.96 -6.81
N ASP A 41 -26.08 -6.46 -7.88
CA ASP A 41 -26.36 -6.10 -9.28
C ASP A 41 -26.34 -4.57 -9.54
N GLN A 42 -25.39 -3.87 -8.93
CA GLN A 42 -25.20 -2.42 -9.11
C GLN A 42 -23.88 -2.13 -9.83
N MET A 43 -23.93 -2.02 -11.16
CA MET A 43 -22.73 -1.71 -11.96
C MET A 43 -22.04 -0.40 -11.55
N VAL A 44 -22.77 0.59 -11.02
CA VAL A 44 -22.16 1.85 -10.54
C VAL A 44 -21.15 1.57 -9.42
N VAL A 45 -21.48 0.70 -8.48
CA VAL A 45 -20.61 0.33 -7.35
C VAL A 45 -19.38 -0.46 -7.83
N VAL A 46 -19.55 -1.29 -8.85
CA VAL A 46 -18.44 -2.02 -9.49
C VAL A 46 -17.43 -1.04 -10.08
N TRP A 47 -17.88 -0.03 -10.83
CA TRP A 47 -17.00 0.98 -11.42
C TRP A 47 -16.29 1.84 -10.37
N ILE A 48 -16.95 2.14 -9.24
CA ILE A 48 -16.30 2.80 -8.10
C ILE A 48 -15.16 1.94 -7.56
N GLY A 49 -15.40 0.64 -7.37
CA GLY A 49 -14.36 -0.30 -6.91
C GLY A 49 -13.18 -0.40 -7.89
N VAL A 50 -13.45 -0.48 -9.19
CA VAL A 50 -12.43 -0.50 -10.25
C VAL A 50 -11.59 0.78 -10.25
N ALA A 51 -12.21 1.94 -10.07
CA ALA A 51 -11.49 3.22 -10.01
C ALA A 51 -10.61 3.36 -8.76
N LEU A 52 -10.96 2.69 -7.65
CA LEU A 52 -10.20 2.74 -6.40
C LEU A 52 -8.85 2.03 -6.49
N ILE A 53 -8.72 0.99 -7.31
CA ILE A 53 -7.47 0.22 -7.46
C ILE A 53 -6.31 1.07 -7.99
N PRO A 54 -6.42 1.79 -9.13
CA PRO A 54 -5.36 2.68 -9.59
C PRO A 54 -5.15 3.86 -8.63
N LEU A 55 -6.19 4.33 -7.92
CA LEU A 55 -6.03 5.33 -6.85
C LEU A 55 -5.10 4.82 -5.75
N GLY A 56 -5.28 3.58 -5.28
CA GLY A 56 -4.39 2.94 -4.31
C GLY A 56 -2.94 2.84 -4.81
N ALA A 57 -2.73 2.60 -6.10
CA ALA A 57 -1.39 2.58 -6.69
C ALA A 57 -0.74 3.97 -6.71
N ILE A 58 -1.52 5.01 -7.02
CA ILE A 58 -1.06 6.41 -7.07
C ILE A 58 -0.78 6.96 -5.66
N LEU A 59 -1.47 6.45 -4.62
CA LEU A 59 -1.22 6.86 -3.24
C LEU A 59 0.19 6.49 -2.75
N TRP A 60 0.82 5.46 -3.31
CA TRP A 60 2.17 5.04 -2.90
C TRP A 60 3.24 6.13 -3.15
N PRO A 61 3.43 6.66 -4.38
CA PRO A 61 4.35 7.77 -4.60
C PRO A 61 3.93 9.04 -3.87
N LEU A 62 2.62 9.26 -3.68
CA LEU A 62 2.11 10.44 -3.00
C LEU A 62 2.45 10.44 -1.49
N LEU A 63 2.31 9.30 -0.82
CA LEU A 63 2.67 9.14 0.59
C LEU A 63 4.18 9.18 0.81
N LYS A 64 4.97 8.69 -0.16
CA LYS A 64 6.42 8.91 -0.19
C LYS A 64 6.75 10.40 -0.27
N ALA A 65 6.05 11.16 -1.11
CA ALA A 65 6.24 12.60 -1.25
C ALA A 65 5.83 13.41 0.00
N PHE A 66 4.83 12.94 0.76
CA PHE A 66 4.42 13.55 2.04
C PHE A 66 5.33 13.22 3.22
N GLY A 67 6.46 12.52 3.02
CA GLY A 67 7.40 12.20 4.11
C GLY A 67 6.89 11.13 5.07
N LEU A 68 5.80 10.43 4.72
CA LEU A 68 5.31 9.22 5.40
C LEU A 68 6.02 7.95 4.91
N GLY A 69 6.99 8.09 4.00
CA GLY A 69 7.95 7.04 3.65
C GLY A 69 8.78 6.62 4.86
N PRO A 70 9.60 5.55 4.74
CA PRO A 70 10.38 5.01 5.85
C PRO A 70 11.12 6.15 6.56
N LYS A 71 10.83 6.34 7.84
CA LYS A 71 11.59 7.27 8.67
C LYS A 71 12.97 6.63 8.79
N ALA A 72 13.98 7.26 8.20
CA ALA A 72 15.37 6.88 8.46
C ALA A 72 15.59 7.07 9.97
N HIS A 73 15.69 5.96 10.69
CA HIS A 73 16.05 5.90 12.10
C HIS A 73 17.53 5.58 12.20
#